data_AF-C2BD79-F1
#
_entry.id   AF-C2BD79-F1
#
_cell.length_a   1.000
_cell.length_b   1.000
_cell.length_c   1.000
_cell.angle_alpha   90.00
_cell.angle_beta   90.00
_cell.angle_gamma   90.00
#
_symmetry.space_group_name_H-M   'P 1'
#
loop_
_entity.id
_entity.type
_entity.pdbx_description
1 polymer ?
#
loop_
_entity_poly.entity_id
_entity_poly.type
_entity_poly.pdbx_seq_one_letter_code
_entity_poly.pdbx_strand_id
1 'polypeptide(L)'
;MKGLPWGLYYNEHKDRQDLDPGKLEKEIQRLMGDEDVSKKSGIYEYLLTGKEKLLNIRSFDRRDKLAAYERQGHKCAGCGKEFDFDELQGDHIVPWSKGGKTIAENCQMLCGDCNIKKSNH
;
A
#
# COMPACT_ATOMS: atom_id res chain seq x y z
N MET A 1 20.95 -10.36 -9.85
CA MET A 1 19.52 -9.96 -9.91
C MET A 1 18.81 -10.97 -10.80
N LYS A 2 17.82 -11.72 -10.29
CA LYS A 2 16.98 -12.56 -11.17
C LYS A 2 16.07 -11.62 -11.96
N GLY A 3 16.14 -11.68 -13.29
CA GLY A 3 15.24 -10.91 -14.16
C GLY A 3 13.79 -11.34 -13.98
N LEU A 4 12.86 -10.45 -14.31
CA LEU A 4 11.44 -10.79 -14.35
C LEU A 4 11.17 -11.86 -15.43
N PRO A 5 10.21 -12.78 -15.23
CA PRO A 5 9.88 -13.84 -16.18
C PRO A 5 9.03 -13.28 -17.34
N TRP A 6 9.59 -12.37 -18.13
CA TRP A 6 8.88 -11.61 -19.17
C TRP A 6 8.11 -12.48 -20.16
N GLY A 7 8.61 -13.67 -20.50
CA GLY A 7 7.91 -14.61 -21.38
C GLY A 7 6.56 -15.07 -20.84
N LEU A 8 6.44 -15.26 -19.52
CA LEU A 8 5.17 -15.63 -18.88
C LEU A 8 4.19 -14.46 -18.90
N TYR A 9 4.65 -13.26 -18.53
CA TYR A 9 3.83 -12.05 -18.55
C TYR A 9 3.35 -11.68 -19.96
N TYR A 10 4.21 -11.85 -20.97
CA TYR A 10 3.80 -11.66 -22.36
C TYR A 10 2.70 -12.65 -22.73
N ASN A 11 2.89 -13.95 -22.45
CA ASN A 11 1.88 -14.96 -22.79
C ASN A 11 0.53 -14.70 -22.12
N GLU A 12 0.53 -14.19 -20.89
CA GLU A 12 -0.69 -13.88 -20.13
C GLU A 12 -1.38 -12.59 -20.58
N HIS A 13 -0.63 -11.57 -21.03
CA HIS A 13 -1.17 -10.24 -21.27
C HIS A 13 -1.08 -9.75 -22.72
N LYS A 14 -0.48 -10.50 -23.65
CA LYS A 14 -0.27 -10.09 -25.06
C LYS A 14 -1.56 -9.71 -25.81
N ASP A 15 -2.69 -10.29 -25.42
CA ASP A 15 -3.98 -10.08 -26.07
C ASP A 15 -4.79 -8.92 -25.44
N ARG A 16 -4.25 -8.29 -24.38
CA ARG A 16 -4.88 -7.12 -23.74
C ARG A 16 -4.77 -5.89 -24.63
N GLN A 17 -5.89 -5.20 -24.82
CA GLN A 17 -5.97 -3.97 -25.62
C GLN A 17 -5.99 -2.69 -24.79
N ASP A 18 -6.08 -2.80 -23.47
CA ASP A 18 -6.13 -1.68 -22.54
C ASP A 18 -4.74 -1.21 -22.05
N LEU A 19 -3.68 -1.87 -22.51
CA LEU A 19 -2.29 -1.53 -22.22
C LEU A 19 -1.75 -0.49 -23.23
N ASP A 20 -1.90 0.78 -22.89
CA ASP A 20 -1.29 1.89 -23.65
C ASP A 20 0.18 2.12 -23.22
N PRO A 21 1.16 2.04 -24.13
CA PRO A 21 2.57 2.18 -23.79
C PRO A 21 2.92 3.53 -23.14
N GLY A 22 2.32 4.62 -23.62
CA GLY A 22 2.59 5.96 -23.10
C GLY A 22 2.05 6.17 -21.69
N LYS A 23 0.88 5.59 -21.37
CA LYS A 23 0.34 5.57 -20.01
C LYS A 23 1.18 4.71 -19.08
N LEU A 24 1.61 3.53 -19.54
CA LEU A 24 2.47 2.64 -18.75
C LEU A 24 3.79 3.31 -18.38
N GLU A 25 4.46 3.96 -19.32
CA GLU A 25 5.73 4.64 -19.05
C GLU A 25 5.57 5.76 -18.00
N LYS A 26 4.53 6.58 -18.11
CA LYS A 26 4.21 7.62 -17.11
C LYS A 26 3.99 7.02 -15.73
N GLU A 27 3.24 5.92 -15.66
CA GLU A 27 2.94 5.28 -14.40
C GLU A 27 4.16 4.60 -13.78
N ILE A 28 5.05 4.02 -14.60
CA ILE A 28 6.35 3.50 -14.15
C ILE A 28 7.16 4.64 -13.53
N GLN A 29 7.30 5.78 -14.21
CA GLN A 29 8.04 6.93 -13.69
C GLN A 29 7.46 7.44 -12.37
N ARG A 30 6.12 7.53 -12.28
CA ARG A 30 5.40 7.92 -11.06
C ARG A 30 5.74 6.97 -9.89
N LEU A 31 5.63 5.66 -10.11
CA LEU A 31 5.88 4.65 -9.07
C LEU A 31 7.36 4.52 -8.70
N MET A 32 8.24 4.74 -9.66
CA MET A 32 9.69 4.79 -9.42
C MET A 32 10.06 5.97 -8.52
N GLY A 33 9.44 7.13 -8.74
CA GLY A 33 9.64 8.33 -7.92
C GLY A 33 8.89 8.34 -6.59
N ASP A 34 7.91 7.45 -6.39
CA ASP A 34 7.15 7.39 -5.13
C ASP A 34 7.99 6.75 -4.01
N GLU A 35 8.32 7.53 -2.98
CA GLU A 35 9.10 7.08 -1.82
C GLU A 35 8.38 6.00 -1.01
N ASP A 36 7.05 5.93 -1.10
CA ASP A 36 6.25 4.92 -0.43
C ASP A 36 6.39 3.53 -1.09
N VAL A 37 6.79 3.45 -2.36
CA VAL A 37 7.01 2.17 -3.05
C VAL A 37 8.41 1.64 -2.74
N SER A 38 8.54 0.68 -1.83
CA SER A 38 9.84 0.13 -1.43
C SER A 38 10.37 -0.96 -2.37
N LYS A 39 9.49 -1.71 -3.06
CA LYS A 39 9.89 -2.78 -4.00
C LYS A 39 9.72 -2.34 -5.45
N LYS A 40 10.71 -1.60 -5.96
CA LYS A 40 10.71 -1.10 -7.35
C LYS A 40 10.62 -2.20 -8.42
N SER A 41 11.19 -3.37 -8.16
CA SER A 41 11.10 -4.51 -9.08
C SER A 41 9.67 -5.05 -9.26
N GLY A 42 8.77 -4.79 -8.32
CA GLY A 42 7.37 -5.21 -8.39
C GLY A 42 6.47 -4.29 -9.21
N ILE A 43 6.96 -3.12 -9.65
CA ILE A 43 6.17 -2.12 -10.38
C ILE A 43 5.60 -2.71 -11.68
N TYR A 44 6.43 -3.39 -12.46
CA TYR A 44 5.98 -3.94 -13.75
C TYR A 44 4.86 -4.97 -13.58
N GLU A 45 5.00 -5.89 -12.64
CA GLU A 45 3.98 -6.90 -12.36
C GLU A 45 2.72 -6.27 -11.75
N TYR A 46 2.85 -5.22 -10.92
CA TYR A 46 1.72 -4.45 -10.43
C TYR A 46 0.93 -3.81 -11.58
N LEU A 47 1.59 -3.18 -12.56
CA LEU A 47 0.90 -2.55 -13.69
C LEU A 47 0.15 -3.55 -14.57
N LEU A 48 0.65 -4.78 -14.64
CA LEU A 48 0.01 -5.86 -15.40
C LEU A 48 -1.15 -6.51 -14.63
N THR A 49 -1.02 -6.69 -13.32
CA THR A 49 -1.95 -7.51 -12.51
C THR A 49 -2.85 -6.72 -11.56
N GLY A 50 -2.54 -5.46 -11.29
CA GLY A 50 -3.21 -4.62 -10.29
C GLY A 50 -2.89 -4.96 -8.83
N LYS A 51 -2.00 -5.93 -8.55
CA LYS A 51 -1.75 -6.42 -7.19
C LYS A 51 -0.81 -5.50 -6.40
N GLU A 52 -1.36 -4.60 -5.59
CA GLU A 52 -0.60 -3.61 -4.79
C GLU A 52 0.46 -4.23 -3.86
N LYS A 53 0.22 -5.45 -3.35
CA LYS A 53 1.18 -6.18 -2.49
C LYS A 53 2.56 -6.34 -3.14
N LEU A 54 2.64 -6.29 -4.48
CA LEU A 54 3.90 -6.38 -5.22
C LEU A 54 4.79 -5.15 -5.05
N LEU A 55 4.21 -3.99 -4.71
CA LEU A 55 4.92 -2.73 -4.54
C LEU A 55 5.60 -2.62 -3.16
N ASN A 56 5.16 -3.44 -2.19
CA ASN A 56 5.58 -3.38 -0.79
C ASN A 56 5.54 -1.94 -0.26
N ILE A 57 4.34 -1.38 -0.17
CA ILE A 57 4.16 0.00 0.29
C ILE A 57 4.74 0.16 1.70
N ARG A 58 5.48 1.24 1.91
CA ARG A 58 6.14 1.58 3.17
C ARG A 58 5.12 1.55 4.31
N SER A 59 5.51 0.88 5.40
CA SER A 59 4.75 0.92 6.64
C SER A 59 5.09 2.17 7.45
N PHE A 60 4.14 2.65 8.24
CA PHE A 60 4.37 3.72 9.21
C PHE A 60 5.47 3.36 10.20
N ASP A 61 6.32 4.34 10.53
CA ASP A 61 7.33 4.17 11.57
C ASP A 61 6.69 4.18 12.97
N ARG A 62 7.47 3.88 14.01
CA ARG A 62 6.95 3.83 15.39
C ARG A 62 6.44 5.20 15.86
N ARG A 63 7.07 6.29 15.42
CA ARG A 63 6.74 7.66 15.83
C ARG A 63 5.41 8.10 15.21
N ASP A 64 5.18 7.80 13.93
CA ASP A 64 3.90 8.06 13.25
C ASP A 64 2.76 7.30 13.93
N LYS A 65 3.01 6.01 14.24
CA LYS A 65 2.04 5.17 14.96
C LYS A 65 1.72 5.72 16.35
N LEU A 66 2.73 6.13 17.11
CA LEU A 66 2.53 6.73 18.44
C LEU A 66 1.73 8.03 18.36
N ALA A 67 2.05 8.90 17.40
CA ALA A 67 1.30 10.14 17.20
C ALA A 67 -0.18 9.86 16.88
N ALA A 68 -0.46 8.87 16.04
CA ALA A 68 -1.83 8.44 15.74
C ALA A 68 -2.52 7.81 16.96
N TYR A 69 -1.82 6.98 17.73
CA TYR A 69 -2.32 6.35 18.94
C TYR A 69 -2.78 7.35 20.00
N GLU A 70 -1.94 8.36 20.29
CA GLU A 70 -2.26 9.43 21.24
C GLU A 70 -3.43 10.30 20.72
N ARG A 71 -3.41 10.66 19.43
CA ARG A 71 -4.50 11.42 18.79
C ARG A 71 -5.84 10.68 18.87
N GLN A 72 -5.83 9.36 18.82
CA GLN A 72 -7.02 8.51 18.91
C GLN A 72 -7.48 8.23 20.34
N GLY A 73 -6.75 8.71 21.37
CA GLY A 73 -7.06 8.43 22.76
C GLY A 73 -7.03 6.93 23.06
N HIS A 74 -6.01 6.25 22.52
CA HIS A 74 -5.72 4.81 22.75
C HIS A 74 -6.81 3.86 22.23
N LYS A 75 -7.67 4.36 21.33
CA LYS A 75 -8.78 3.60 20.75
C LYS A 75 -8.53 3.20 19.32
N CYS A 76 -9.03 2.03 18.94
CA CYS A 76 -9.09 1.58 17.56
C CYS A 76 -10.02 2.50 16.75
N ALA A 77 -9.55 3.05 15.62
CA ALA A 77 -10.35 3.93 14.76
C ALA A 77 -11.57 3.24 14.12
N GLY A 78 -11.54 1.91 13.98
CA GLY A 78 -12.62 1.13 13.38
C GLY A 78 -13.74 0.74 14.35
N CYS A 79 -13.42 0.37 15.60
CA CYS A 79 -14.42 -0.11 16.57
C CYS A 79 -14.57 0.77 17.81
N GLY A 80 -13.70 1.76 18.03
CA GLY A 80 -13.77 2.69 19.14
C GLY A 80 -13.39 2.13 20.52
N LYS A 81 -13.03 0.84 20.61
CA LYS A 81 -12.55 0.22 21.86
C LYS A 81 -11.10 0.62 22.14
N GLU A 82 -10.76 0.66 23.43
CA GLU A 82 -9.42 0.94 23.92
C GLU A 82 -8.54 -0.32 23.84
N PHE A 83 -7.27 -0.13 23.51
CA PHE A 83 -6.27 -1.18 23.34
C PHE A 83 -4.89 -0.66 23.72
N ASP A 84 -3.98 -1.55 24.10
CA ASP A 84 -2.58 -1.18 24.24
C ASP A 84 -1.94 -0.89 22.87
N PHE A 85 -0.87 -0.10 22.86
CA PHE A 85 -0.17 0.31 21.63
C PHE A 85 0.25 -0.89 20.76
N ASP A 86 0.75 -1.97 21.37
CA ASP A 86 1.24 -3.15 20.67
C ASP A 86 0.12 -4.05 20.13
N GLU A 87 -1.12 -3.86 20.58
CA GLU A 87 -2.31 -4.56 20.06
C GLU A 87 -2.91 -3.89 18.82
N LEU A 88 -2.43 -2.69 18.49
CA LEU A 88 -2.89 -1.91 17.36
C LEU A 88 -1.85 -1.88 16.22
N GLN A 89 -2.36 -1.79 15.00
CA GLN A 89 -1.59 -1.72 13.77
C GLN A 89 -1.82 -0.38 13.10
N GLY A 90 -0.72 0.27 12.71
CA GLY A 90 -0.76 1.50 11.91
C GLY A 90 -1.15 1.20 10.48
N ASP A 91 -2.18 1.87 9.99
CA ASP A 91 -2.74 1.72 8.66
C ASP A 91 -3.12 3.09 8.08
N HIS A 92 -3.29 3.18 6.76
CA HIS A 92 -3.60 4.43 6.09
C HIS A 92 -5.09 4.79 6.22
N ILE A 93 -5.41 6.06 6.54
CA ILE A 93 -6.78 6.59 6.52
C ILE A 93 -7.31 6.60 5.10
N VAL A 94 -6.62 7.32 4.22
CA VAL A 94 -6.78 7.23 2.77
C VAL A 94 -5.83 6.16 2.26
N PRO A 95 -6.31 5.06 1.64
CA PRO A 95 -5.44 4.03 1.09
C PRO A 95 -4.44 4.59 0.07
N TRP A 96 -3.26 3.97 -0.02
CA TRP A 96 -2.23 4.39 -0.97
C TRP A 96 -2.73 4.37 -2.43
N SER A 97 -3.55 3.38 -2.80
CA SER A 97 -4.16 3.30 -4.13
C SER A 97 -5.14 4.42 -4.46
N LYS A 98 -5.63 5.14 -3.45
CA LYS A 98 -6.44 6.36 -3.60
C LYS A 98 -5.62 7.64 -3.43
N GLY A 99 -4.29 7.55 -3.47
CA GLY A 99 -3.37 8.68 -3.35
C GLY A 99 -2.95 9.00 -1.91
N GLY A 100 -3.25 8.14 -0.94
CA GLY A 100 -2.81 8.31 0.44
C GLY A 100 -1.31 8.14 0.62
N LYS A 101 -0.67 9.08 1.32
CA LYS A 101 0.77 9.06 1.61
C LYS A 101 1.06 8.39 2.95
N THR A 102 2.25 7.84 3.14
CA THR A 102 2.71 7.33 4.46
C THR A 102 3.24 8.47 5.32
N ILE A 103 2.32 9.30 5.83
CA ILE A 103 2.58 10.44 6.72
C ILE A 103 1.72 10.36 7.99
N ALA A 104 2.18 10.95 9.08
CA ALA A 104 1.52 10.86 10.40
C ALA A 104 0.03 11.28 10.39
N GLU A 105 -0.33 12.25 9.54
CA GLU A 105 -1.70 12.73 9.36
C GLU A 105 -2.61 11.70 8.71
N ASN A 106 -2.05 10.83 7.87
CA ASN A 106 -2.76 9.76 7.19
C ASN A 106 -2.63 8.41 7.93
N CYS A 107 -1.98 8.38 9.09
CA CYS A 107 -1.88 7.19 9.93
C CYS A 107 -3.11 7.05 10.84
N GLN A 108 -3.68 5.87 10.92
CA GLN A 108 -4.64 5.47 11.95
C GLN A 108 -4.21 4.16 12.61
N MET A 109 -4.56 3.97 13.87
CA MET A 109 -4.33 2.73 14.61
C MET A 109 -5.61 1.88 14.63
N LEU A 110 -5.49 0.62 14.18
CA LEU A 110 -6.59 -0.35 14.10
C LEU A 110 -6.24 -1.63 14.86
N CYS A 111 -7.20 -2.21 15.57
CA CYS A 111 -7.03 -3.57 16.10
C CYS A 111 -6.99 -4.59 14.96
N GLY A 112 -6.43 -5.78 15.22
CA GLY A 112 -6.27 -6.83 14.20
C GLY A 112 -7.56 -7.12 13.43
N ASP A 113 -8.70 -7.25 14.11
CA ASP A 113 -10.00 -7.51 13.48
C ASP A 113 -10.44 -6.40 12.52
N CYS A 114 -10.27 -5.13 12.92
CA CYS A 114 -10.64 -3.99 12.09
C CYS A 114 -9.68 -3.83 10.91
N ASN A 115 -8.39 -4.06 11.12
CA ASN A 115 -7.38 -3.97 10.08
C ASN A 115 -7.60 -5.03 8.98
N ILE A 116 -7.94 -6.27 9.38
CA ILE A 116 -8.29 -7.34 8.43
C ILE A 116 -9.55 -6.98 7.64
N LYS A 117 -10.59 -6.48 8.31
CA LYS A 117 -11.84 -6.06 7.64
C LYS A 117 -11.59 -4.96 6.62
N LYS A 118 -10.77 -3.96 6.96
CA LYS A 118 -10.41 -2.88 6.03
C LYS A 118 -9.60 -3.39 4.84
N SER A 119 -8.75 -4.39 5.03
CA SER A 119 -7.95 -4.97 3.93
C SER A 119 -8.78 -5.76 2.90
N ASN A 120 -10.01 -6.16 3.24
CA ASN A 120 -10.90 -6.95 2.39
C ASN A 120 -11.93 -6.10 1.60
N HIS A 121 -11.82 -4.77 1.64
CA HIS A 121 -12.75 -3.81 1.02
C HIS A 121 -12.00 -2.65 0.37
#